data_AF-A0A131ZAY7-F1
#
_entry.id   AF-A0A131ZAY7-F1
#
_cell.length_a   1.000
_cell.length_b   1.000
_cell.length_c   1.000
_cell.angle_alpha   90.00
_cell.angle_beta   90.00
_cell.angle_gamma   90.00
#
_symmetry.space_group_name_H-M   'P 1'
#
loop_
_entity.id
_entity.type
_entity.pdbx_description
1 polymer ?
#
loop_
_entity_poly.entity_id
_entity_poly.type
_entity_poly.pdbx_seq_one_letter_code
_entity_poly.pdbx_strand_id
1 'polypeptide(L)'
;SHTCGYWREFVQFRSSSLESIVRLKGFRKEYMAAVHASMLFITLLLSLCKESFEAGGWTEDRDPDRPQNNAIAQYAYVHKRPRTGNGQRLRFLVTQARRKVVQGLGIMFNVGFIVFHGDEMLEKCITTAVMPPPRRPQSRTYVTKFWCRPVA
;
A
#
# COMPACT_ATOMS: atom_id res chain seq x y z
N SER A 1 7.32 4.82 -3.09
CA SER A 1 7.42 3.42 -2.61
C SER A 1 8.32 2.52 -3.47
N HIS A 2 8.99 3.04 -4.52
CA HIS A 2 9.90 2.28 -5.39
C HIS A 2 11.16 1.72 -4.71
N THR A 3 11.47 2.11 -3.47
CA THR A 3 12.71 1.69 -2.81
C THR A 3 12.66 0.26 -2.30
N CYS A 4 11.54 -0.25 -1.77
CA CYS A 4 11.54 -1.56 -1.09
C CYS A 4 11.63 -2.78 -2.05
N GLY A 5 11.13 -2.66 -3.27
CA GLY A 5 11.26 -3.72 -4.30
C GLY A 5 12.70 -3.88 -4.79
N TYR A 6 13.40 -2.75 -4.99
CA TYR A 6 14.77 -2.71 -5.52
C TYR A 6 15.80 -3.39 -4.60
N TRP A 7 15.60 -3.30 -3.28
CA TRP A 7 16.50 -3.93 -2.30
C TRP A 7 16.39 -5.45 -2.25
N ARG A 8 15.21 -6.02 -2.58
CA ARG A 8 15.01 -7.48 -2.56
C ARG A 8 15.80 -8.16 -3.68
N GLU A 9 15.81 -7.58 -4.88
CA GLU A 9 16.59 -8.08 -6.02
C GLU A 9 18.09 -7.85 -5.85
N PHE A 10 18.49 -6.71 -5.27
CA PHE A 10 19.91 -6.39 -5.04
C PHE A 10 20.59 -7.30 -4.00
N VAL A 11 19.85 -7.71 -2.95
CA VAL A 11 20.36 -8.63 -1.92
C VAL A 11 20.53 -10.05 -2.48
N GLN A 12 19.63 -10.49 -3.36
CA GLN A 12 19.73 -11.82 -3.97
C GLN A 12 20.88 -11.92 -4.98
N PHE A 13 21.15 -10.85 -5.74
CA PHE A 13 22.29 -10.78 -6.67
C PHE A 13 23.66 -10.67 -5.95
N ARG A 14 23.73 -10.05 -4.77
CA ARG A 14 24.97 -9.97 -3.97
C ARG A 14 25.28 -11.23 -3.17
N SER A 15 24.29 -12.07 -2.87
CA SER A 15 24.51 -13.36 -2.19
C SER A 15 25.49 -14.26 -2.96
N SER A 16 25.37 -14.31 -4.28
CA SER A 16 26.24 -15.10 -5.17
C SER A 16 27.69 -14.58 -5.23
N SER A 17 27.88 -13.28 -4.99
CA SER A 17 29.19 -12.62 -5.01
C SER A 17 29.92 -12.72 -3.67
N LEU A 18 29.19 -12.74 -2.55
CA LEU A 18 29.75 -12.86 -1.20
C LEU A 18 30.30 -14.25 -0.89
N GLU A 19 29.69 -15.32 -1.42
CA GLU A 19 30.25 -16.67 -1.29
C GLU A 19 31.62 -16.82 -1.97
N SER A 20 31.87 -16.05 -3.03
CA SER A 20 33.13 -16.05 -3.76
C SER A 20 34.27 -15.34 -2.99
N ILE A 21 33.93 -14.37 -2.13
CA ILE A 21 34.90 -13.57 -1.35
C ILE A 21 35.36 -14.33 -0.10
N VAL A 22 34.52 -15.20 0.47
CA VAL A 22 34.85 -15.98 1.69
C VAL A 22 35.94 -17.04 1.43
N ARG A 23 36.27 -17.36 0.17
CA ARG A 23 37.25 -18.40 -0.17
C ARG A 23 38.71 -17.94 -0.24
N LEU A 24 39.01 -16.66 -0.13
CA LEU A 24 40.39 -16.16 -0.22
C LEU A 24 40.78 -15.32 1.00
N LYS A 25 41.67 -15.93 1.80
CA LYS A 25 42.56 -15.34 2.83
C LYS A 25 41.98 -15.15 4.25
N GLY A 26 42.46 -16.03 5.15
CA GLY A 26 42.98 -15.65 6.47
C GLY A 26 42.01 -14.97 7.44
N PHE A 27 41.18 -15.77 8.10
CA PHE A 27 40.19 -15.34 9.09
C PHE A 27 40.81 -14.69 10.34
N ARG A 28 40.59 -13.38 10.52
CA ARG A 28 40.68 -12.70 11.82
C ARG A 28 39.28 -12.60 12.44
N LYS A 29 39.16 -12.96 13.73
CA LYS A 29 37.90 -13.00 14.53
C LYS A 29 37.05 -11.71 14.41
N GLU A 30 37.69 -10.56 14.20
CA GLU A 30 37.04 -9.25 14.09
C GLU A 30 36.11 -9.14 12.87
N TYR A 31 36.44 -9.82 11.76
CA TYR A 31 35.59 -9.82 10.56
C TYR A 31 34.33 -10.67 10.72
N MET A 32 34.41 -11.78 11.48
CA MET A 32 33.24 -12.60 11.79
C MET A 32 32.21 -11.80 12.60
N ALA A 33 32.67 -11.03 13.60
CA ALA A 33 31.79 -10.16 14.37
C ALA A 33 31.12 -9.07 13.50
N ALA A 34 31.87 -8.45 12.58
CA ALA A 34 31.34 -7.46 11.65
C ALA A 34 30.31 -8.05 10.67
N VAL A 35 30.57 -9.26 10.16
CA VAL A 35 29.63 -9.99 9.28
C VAL A 35 28.37 -10.36 10.03
N HIS A 36 28.47 -10.87 11.26
CA HIS A 36 27.31 -11.20 12.09
C HIS A 36 26.49 -9.95 12.46
N ALA A 37 27.14 -8.85 12.85
CA ALA A 37 26.46 -7.59 13.13
C ALA A 37 25.71 -7.05 11.89
N SER A 38 26.33 -7.16 10.71
CA SER A 38 25.71 -6.74 9.44
C SER A 38 24.50 -7.61 9.08
N MET A 39 24.59 -8.93 9.25
CA MET A 39 23.45 -9.85 9.04
C MET A 39 22.31 -9.57 10.02
N LEU A 40 22.61 -9.35 11.31
CA LEU A 40 21.62 -9.01 12.32
C LEU A 40 20.92 -7.69 11.98
N PHE A 41 21.67 -6.69 11.53
CA PHE A 41 21.11 -5.40 11.11
C PHE A 41 20.17 -5.54 9.89
N ILE A 42 20.57 -6.32 8.88
CA ILE A 42 19.72 -6.60 7.71
C ILE A 42 18.45 -7.35 8.14
N THR A 43 18.58 -8.33 9.04
CA THR A 43 17.43 -9.10 9.54
C THR A 43 16.47 -8.22 10.34
N LEU A 44 17.00 -7.30 11.18
CA LEU A 44 16.22 -6.32 11.92
C LEU A 44 15.45 -5.40 10.97
N LEU A 45 16.10 -4.90 9.92
CA LEU A 45 15.46 -4.05 8.90
C LEU A 45 14.33 -4.79 8.17
N LEU A 46 14.55 -6.06 7.79
CA LEU A 46 13.52 -6.88 7.16
C LEU A 46 12.34 -7.18 8.11
N SER A 47 12.61 -7.40 9.40
CA SER A 47 11.59 -7.60 10.43
C SER A 47 10.74 -6.34 10.64
N LEU A 48 11.38 -5.18 10.76
CA LEU A 48 10.70 -3.89 10.90
C LEU A 48 9.86 -3.56 9.66
N CYS A 49 10.33 -3.89 8.46
CA CYS A 49 9.53 -3.76 7.26
C CYS A 49 8.29 -4.67 7.33
N LYS A 50 8.41 -5.95 7.67
CA LYS A 50 7.25 -6.84 7.76
C LYS A 50 6.24 -6.39 8.83
N GLU A 51 6.71 -6.00 10.00
CA GLU A 51 5.84 -5.55 11.10
C GLU A 51 5.19 -4.20 10.83
N SER A 52 5.87 -3.24 10.19
CA SER A 52 5.29 -1.93 9.87
C SER A 52 4.11 -2.00 8.89
N PHE A 53 4.10 -2.99 8.00
CA PHE A 53 3.00 -3.21 7.05
C PHE A 53 1.78 -3.87 7.71
N GLU A 54 1.99 -4.72 8.71
CA GLU A 54 0.91 -5.36 9.51
C GLU A 54 0.52 -4.56 10.76
N ALA A 55 1.32 -3.56 11.15
CA ALA A 55 1.09 -2.69 12.30
C ALA A 55 -0.26 -1.98 12.18
N GLY A 56 -1.23 -2.45 12.96
CA GLY A 56 -2.57 -1.92 13.02
C GLY A 56 -3.66 -2.76 12.33
N GLY A 57 -3.35 -3.98 11.88
CA GLY A 57 -4.35 -4.93 11.36
C GLY A 57 -4.87 -4.57 9.96
N TRP A 58 -4.07 -3.85 9.18
CA TRP A 58 -4.35 -3.58 7.77
C TRP A 58 -3.80 -4.71 6.91
N THR A 59 -4.59 -5.16 5.94
CA THR A 59 -4.17 -6.08 4.90
C THR A 59 -4.12 -5.31 3.59
N GLU A 60 -2.93 -5.24 2.99
CA GLU A 60 -2.73 -4.64 1.67
C GLU A 60 -3.32 -5.54 0.57
N ASP A 61 -3.93 -4.91 -0.42
CA ASP A 61 -4.46 -5.60 -1.58
C ASP A 61 -3.37 -5.72 -2.65
N ARG A 62 -3.07 -6.94 -3.07
CA ARG A 62 -2.04 -7.19 -4.10
C ARG A 62 -2.47 -6.71 -5.48
N ASP A 63 -3.77 -6.70 -5.73
CA ASP A 63 -4.40 -6.14 -6.91
C ASP A 63 -5.32 -4.97 -6.48
N PRO A 64 -4.77 -3.74 -6.41
CA PRO A 64 -5.51 -2.62 -5.87
C PRO A 64 -6.66 -2.16 -6.79
N ASP A 65 -6.59 -2.39 -8.11
CA ASP A 65 -7.59 -1.92 -9.10
C ASP A 65 -8.70 -2.92 -9.42
N ARG A 66 -9.01 -3.80 -8.47
CA ARG A 66 -10.16 -4.70 -8.60
C ARG A 66 -11.50 -3.94 -8.54
N PRO A 67 -12.59 -4.50 -9.10
CA PRO A 67 -13.90 -3.85 -9.17
C PRO A 67 -14.44 -3.31 -7.83
N GLN A 68 -14.21 -4.04 -6.73
CA GLN A 68 -14.67 -3.61 -5.39
C GLN A 68 -14.01 -2.30 -4.94
N ASN A 69 -12.70 -2.16 -5.12
CA ASN A 69 -11.99 -0.97 -4.68
C ASN A 69 -12.31 0.22 -5.60
N ASN A 70 -12.48 -0.06 -6.89
CA ASN A 70 -12.91 0.93 -7.88
C ASN A 70 -14.29 1.50 -7.52
N ALA A 71 -15.25 0.64 -7.15
CA ALA A 71 -16.57 1.06 -6.67
C ALA A 71 -16.49 1.95 -5.42
N ILE A 72 -15.57 1.67 -4.49
CA ILE A 72 -15.33 2.52 -3.31
C ILE A 72 -14.75 3.89 -3.71
N ALA A 73 -13.79 3.91 -4.63
CA ALA A 73 -13.20 5.15 -5.15
C ALA A 73 -14.24 6.03 -5.84
N GLN A 74 -15.03 5.44 -6.75
CA GLN A 74 -16.12 6.13 -7.45
C GLN A 74 -17.17 6.66 -6.48
N TYR A 75 -17.64 5.82 -5.55
CA TYR A 75 -18.59 6.24 -4.52
C TYR A 75 -18.06 7.41 -3.71
N ALA A 76 -16.82 7.33 -3.23
CA ALA A 76 -16.23 8.36 -2.40
C ALA A 76 -16.07 9.69 -3.15
N TYR A 77 -15.61 9.63 -4.41
CA TYR A 77 -15.43 10.82 -5.23
C TYR A 77 -16.77 11.50 -5.53
N VAL A 78 -17.76 10.77 -6.05
CA VAL A 78 -19.07 11.32 -6.39
C VAL A 78 -19.78 11.88 -5.15
N HIS A 79 -19.71 11.16 -4.03
CA HIS A 79 -20.36 11.59 -2.79
C HIS A 79 -19.72 12.85 -2.17
N LYS A 80 -18.41 13.05 -2.32
CA LYS A 80 -17.70 14.23 -1.79
C LYS A 80 -17.53 15.37 -2.81
N ARG A 81 -17.75 15.10 -4.10
CA ARG A 81 -17.70 16.07 -5.21
C ARG A 81 -19.00 16.01 -6.05
N PRO A 82 -20.18 16.32 -5.46
CA PRO A 82 -21.46 16.15 -6.16
C PRO A 82 -21.62 17.02 -7.41
N ARG A 83 -20.89 18.14 -7.52
CA ARG A 83 -20.93 19.02 -8.71
C ARG A 83 -20.19 18.45 -9.93
N THR A 84 -19.31 17.47 -9.75
CA THR A 84 -18.53 16.86 -10.85
C THR A 84 -19.26 15.66 -11.47
N GLY A 85 -20.30 15.13 -10.81
CA GLY A 85 -20.94 13.86 -11.17
C GLY A 85 -21.98 13.89 -12.29
N ASN A 86 -22.46 15.06 -12.72
CA ASN A 86 -23.65 15.17 -13.59
C ASN A 86 -23.37 15.25 -15.10
N GLY A 87 -22.15 14.95 -15.58
CA GLY A 87 -21.90 14.97 -17.02
C GLY A 87 -20.48 14.61 -17.48
N GLN A 88 -19.50 14.52 -16.58
CA GLN A 88 -18.14 14.12 -16.95
C GLN A 88 -18.00 12.60 -16.88
N ARG A 89 -17.53 11.99 -17.97
CA ARG A 89 -17.16 10.57 -18.00
C ARG A 89 -15.82 10.39 -17.29
N LEU A 90 -15.88 10.28 -15.97
CA LEU A 90 -14.72 10.07 -15.13
C LEU A 90 -14.31 8.59 -15.12
N ARG A 91 -13.00 8.34 -15.16
CA ARG A 91 -12.41 7.01 -14.95
C ARG A 91 -11.55 7.03 -13.69
N PHE A 92 -11.63 5.95 -12.92
CA PHE A 92 -10.91 5.79 -11.66
C PHE A 92 -9.89 4.68 -11.82
N LEU A 93 -8.65 4.94 -11.44
CA LEU A 93 -7.58 3.94 -11.36
C LEU A 93 -7.12 3.85 -9.92
N VAL A 94 -7.37 2.72 -9.27
CA VAL A 94 -6.91 2.51 -7.90
C VAL A 94 -5.46 2.04 -7.92
N THR A 95 -4.58 2.82 -7.32
CA THR A 95 -3.14 2.54 -7.31
C THR A 95 -2.68 1.88 -6.02
N GLN A 96 -3.45 2.06 -4.94
CA GLN A 96 -3.17 1.48 -3.63
C GLN A 96 -4.49 1.17 -2.93
N ALA A 97 -4.56 0.01 -2.29
CA ALA A 97 -5.71 -0.36 -1.48
C ALA A 97 -5.25 -1.21 -0.29
N ARG A 98 -5.85 -0.94 0.87
CA ARG A 98 -5.72 -1.77 2.06
C ARG A 98 -7.05 -1.83 2.79
N ARG A 99 -7.28 -2.94 3.48
CA ARG A 99 -8.52 -3.16 4.25
C ARG A 99 -8.22 -3.60 5.68
N LYS A 100 -9.12 -3.26 6.59
CA LYS A 100 -9.08 -3.71 7.98
C LYS A 100 -10.48 -4.16 8.39
N VAL A 101 -10.57 -5.37 8.93
CA VAL A 101 -11.82 -5.86 9.53
C VAL A 101 -11.88 -5.31 10.96
N VAL A 102 -12.96 -4.59 11.27
CA VAL A 102 -13.19 -4.02 12.60
C VAL A 102 -14.46 -4.64 13.17
N GLN A 103 -14.31 -5.40 14.26
CA GLN A 103 -15.43 -6.05 14.94
C GLN A 103 -16.49 -5.03 15.32
N GLY A 104 -17.74 -5.31 14.97
CA GLY A 104 -18.85 -4.41 15.26
C GLY A 104 -18.86 -3.10 14.44
N LEU A 105 -17.96 -2.89 13.48
CA LEU A 105 -18.01 -1.74 12.57
C LEU A 105 -18.09 -2.18 11.10
N GLY A 106 -17.50 -3.33 10.76
CA GLY A 106 -17.47 -3.87 9.40
C GLY A 106 -16.08 -3.80 8.79
N ILE A 107 -16.01 -3.55 7.49
CA ILE A 107 -14.74 -3.48 6.76
C ILE A 107 -14.39 -2.02 6.51
N MET A 108 -13.23 -1.60 6.99
CA MET A 108 -12.63 -0.32 6.65
C MET A 108 -11.75 -0.49 5.42
N PHE A 109 -11.96 0.34 4.41
CA PHE A 109 -11.12 0.44 3.22
C PHE A 109 -10.33 1.74 3.30
N ASN A 110 -9.05 1.69 2.94
CA ASN A 110 -8.23 2.85 2.67
C ASN A 110 -7.67 2.71 1.25
N VAL A 111 -8.04 3.63 0.39
CA VAL A 111 -7.89 3.51 -1.06
C VAL A 111 -7.24 4.79 -1.59
N GLY A 112 -6.11 4.64 -2.29
CA GLY A 112 -5.45 5.68 -3.06
C GLY A 112 -5.74 5.48 -4.55
N PHE A 113 -6.30 6.49 -5.21
CA PHE A 113 -6.75 6.38 -6.59
C PHE A 113 -6.53 7.67 -7.38
N ILE A 114 -6.51 7.53 -8.69
CA ILE A 114 -6.34 8.62 -9.65
C ILE A 114 -7.65 8.78 -10.40
N VAL A 115 -8.06 10.03 -10.59
CA VAL A 115 -9.25 10.39 -11.37
C VAL A 115 -8.81 10.93 -12.72
N PHE A 116 -9.39 10.38 -13.77
CA PHE A 116 -9.16 10.78 -15.15
C PHE A 116 -10.43 11.33 -15.79
N HIS A 117 -10.26 12.25 -16.73
CA HIS A 117 -11.28 12.65 -17.68
C HIS A 117 -10.74 12.44 -19.09
N GLY A 118 -11.30 11.46 -19.80
CA GLY A 118 -10.64 10.90 -20.99
C GLY A 118 -9.26 10.32 -20.60
N ASP A 119 -8.22 10.81 -21.27
CA ASP A 119 -6.82 10.45 -21.01
C ASP A 119 -6.09 11.42 -20.08
N GLU A 120 -6.74 12.51 -19.69
CA GLU A 120 -6.15 13.53 -18.82
C GLU A 120 -6.28 13.11 -17.35
N MET A 121 -5.17 13.18 -16.62
CA MET A 121 -5.13 12.95 -15.18
C MET A 121 -5.56 14.23 -14.45
N LEU A 122 -6.73 14.21 -13.80
CA LEU A 122 -7.25 15.39 -13.11
C LEU A 122 -6.68 15.54 -11.70
N GLU A 123 -6.85 14.51 -10.88
CA GLU A 123 -6.54 14.55 -9.46
C GLU A 123 -6.04 13.20 -8.95
N LYS A 124 -5.21 13.23 -7.91
CA LYS A 124 -4.85 12.07 -7.10
C LYS A 124 -5.55 12.17 -5.76
N CYS A 125 -6.27 11.13 -5.37
CA CYS A 125 -7.13 11.11 -4.20
C CYS A 125 -6.79 9.96 -3.25
N ILE A 126 -7.09 10.16 -1.97
CA ILE A 126 -7.03 9.14 -0.93
C ILE A 126 -8.33 9.20 -0.13
N THR A 127 -8.93 8.05 0.09
CA THR A 127 -10.15 7.93 0.88
C THR A 127 -10.08 6.81 1.91
N THR A 128 -10.78 7.03 3.03
CA THR A 128 -11.12 5.96 3.96
C THR A 128 -12.65 5.80 3.99
N ALA A 129 -13.14 4.63 3.63
CA ALA A 129 -14.56 4.29 3.63
C ALA A 129 -14.84 3.11 4.57
N VAL A 130 -16.01 3.10 5.19
CA VAL A 130 -16.46 2.02 6.06
C VAL A 130 -17.66 1.35 5.41
N MET A 131 -17.59 0.04 5.24
CA MET A 131 -18.69 -0.81 4.81
C MET A 131 -19.23 -1.56 6.04
N PRO A 132 -20.40 -1.15 6.58
CA PRO A 132 -21.00 -1.80 7.74
C PRO A 132 -21.39 -3.25 7.47
N PRO A 133 -21.49 -4.10 8.51
CA PRO A 133 -22.04 -5.44 8.34
C PRO A 133 -23.52 -5.38 7.92
N PRO A 134 -24.00 -6.35 7.11
CA PRO A 134 -25.33 -6.31 6.48
C PRO A 134 -26.52 -6.17 7.46
N ARG A 135 -26.36 -6.58 8.73
CA ARG A 135 -27.45 -6.69 9.71
C ARG A 135 -27.83 -5.37 10.41
N ARG A 136 -27.27 -4.21 10.02
CA ARG A 136 -27.55 -2.93 10.68
C ARG A 136 -28.57 -2.07 9.89
N PRO A 137 -29.54 -1.39 10.56
CA PRO A 137 -30.51 -0.52 9.89
C PRO A 137 -29.89 0.65 9.09
N GLN A 138 -28.67 1.06 9.43
CA GLN A 138 -27.85 2.05 8.71
C GLN A 138 -26.71 1.39 7.92
N SER A 139 -26.98 0.29 7.22
CA SER A 139 -25.98 -0.54 6.49
C SER A 139 -25.40 0.11 5.22
N ARG A 140 -25.41 1.45 5.13
CA ARG A 140 -24.84 2.14 3.97
C ARG A 140 -23.35 2.39 4.20
N THR A 141 -22.55 2.11 3.17
CA THR A 141 -21.15 2.53 3.12
C THR A 141 -21.07 4.04 3.33
N TYR A 142 -20.08 4.51 4.09
CA TYR A 142 -19.86 5.95 4.30
C TYR A 142 -18.38 6.30 4.30
N VAL A 143 -18.07 7.54 3.90
CA VAL A 143 -16.71 8.06 3.80
C VAL A 143 -16.33 8.81 5.07
N THR A 144 -15.26 8.37 5.73
CA THR A 144 -14.73 9.00 6.96
C THR A 144 -13.62 9.99 6.68
N LYS A 145 -12.78 9.72 5.67
CA LYS A 145 -11.71 10.62 5.24
C LYS A 145 -11.68 10.69 3.72
N PHE A 146 -11.45 11.89 3.20
CA PHE A 146 -11.35 12.13 1.76
C PHE A 146 -10.45 13.33 1.53
N TRP A 147 -9.46 13.16 0.65
CA TRP A 147 -8.56 14.21 0.24
C TRP A 147 -8.14 13.99 -1.20
N CYS A 148 -8.05 15.06 -1.96
CA CYS A 148 -7.58 15.04 -3.35
C CYS A 148 -6.58 16.18 -3.56
N ARG A 149 -5.64 15.93 -4.47
CA ARG A 149 -4.67 16.91 -4.95
C ARG A 149 -4.75 16.97 -6.48
N PRO A 150 -4.90 18.17 -7.07
CA PRO A 150 -4.79 18.37 -8.51
C PRO A 150 -3.43 17.97 -9.06
N VAL A 151 -3.43 17.44 -10.28
CA VAL A 151 -2.21 17.19 -11.04
C VAL A 151 -2.04 18.43 -11.94
N ALA A 152 -1.20 19.36 -11.50
CA ALA A 152 -0.89 20.59 -12.22
C ALA A 152 -0.11 20.30 -13.51
#